data_AF-A0A520ZM51-F1
#
_entry.id   AF-A0A520ZM51-F1
#
_cell.length_a   1.000
_cell.length_b   1.000
_cell.length_c   1.000
_cell.angle_alpha   90.00
_cell.angle_beta   90.00
_cell.angle_gamma   90.00
#
_symmetry.space_group_name_H-M   'P 1'
#
loop_
_entity.id
_entity.type
_entity.pdbx_description
1 polymer ?
#
loop_
_entity_poly.entity_id
_entity_poly.type
_entity_poly.pdbx_seq_one_letter_code
_entity_poly.pdbx_strand_id
1 'polypeptide(L)'
;MNKTAVAKLDDLPDRKPKYALVGEVDLVVVRFDDEVSVFYGRCLHRGALMADGFVSGKNLICGVHYWDYRLDSGVSEYANDEALPKFQSWIDDGQVWVDADEIGAWAQDNPQPFDRDAYLGLYADTSHGTEEEPHNALIRQYAKDGLSKTGHHGKVEAMGVPRGDLPKWDDIQILTAQLHKAPLLDDHPVGTDVVIGPNAQ
;
A
#
# COMPACT_ATOMS: atom_id res chain seq x y z
N MET A 1 16.18 -18.56 -24.59
CA MET A 1 17.07 -18.29 -23.47
C MET A 1 17.90 -17.06 -23.80
N ASN A 2 17.44 -15.92 -23.33
CA ASN A 2 18.08 -14.63 -23.50
C ASN A 2 18.83 -14.28 -22.22
N LYS A 3 20.14 -14.51 -22.22
CA LYS A 3 21.00 -14.37 -21.05
C LYS A 3 21.23 -12.88 -20.71
N THR A 4 20.81 -12.45 -19.52
CA THR A 4 20.98 -11.06 -19.03
C THR A 4 21.75 -11.02 -17.71
N ALA A 5 22.75 -10.14 -17.61
CA ALA A 5 23.55 -9.97 -16.39
C ALA A 5 22.80 -9.08 -15.38
N VAL A 6 22.72 -9.53 -14.13
CA VAL A 6 21.98 -8.81 -13.06
C VAL A 6 22.87 -8.29 -11.94
N ALA A 7 24.04 -8.89 -11.73
CA ALA A 7 25.03 -8.44 -10.76
C ALA A 7 26.42 -9.00 -11.07
N LYS A 8 27.47 -8.31 -10.63
CA LYS A 8 28.80 -8.91 -10.49
C LYS A 8 28.87 -9.68 -9.19
N LEU A 9 29.50 -10.85 -9.20
CA LEU A 9 29.62 -11.70 -8.01
C LEU A 9 30.39 -10.98 -6.89
N ASP A 10 31.44 -10.23 -7.23
CA ASP A 10 32.25 -9.48 -6.27
C ASP A 10 31.48 -8.33 -5.60
N ASP A 11 30.41 -7.84 -6.23
CA ASP A 11 29.56 -6.79 -5.66
C ASP A 11 28.40 -7.37 -4.81
N LEU A 12 28.38 -8.69 -4.56
CA LEU A 12 27.40 -9.38 -3.74
C LEU A 12 28.05 -9.88 -2.45
N PRO A 13 28.03 -9.09 -1.36
CA PRO A 13 28.44 -9.59 -0.05
C PRO A 13 27.59 -10.80 0.36
N ASP A 14 28.16 -11.69 1.18
CA ASP A 14 27.41 -12.85 1.68
C ASP A 14 26.15 -12.39 2.43
N ARG A 15 25.02 -13.03 2.11
CA ARG A 15 23.70 -12.82 2.71
C ARG A 15 23.23 -11.36 2.73
N LYS A 16 23.69 -10.56 1.75
CA LYS A 16 23.22 -9.19 1.55
C LYS A 16 22.33 -9.10 0.30
N PRO A 17 21.04 -8.78 0.44
CA PRO A 17 20.16 -8.60 -0.71
C PRO A 17 20.64 -7.46 -1.61
N LYS A 18 20.51 -7.65 -2.93
CA LYS A 18 20.82 -6.64 -3.93
C LYS A 18 19.69 -6.54 -4.94
N TYR A 19 19.30 -5.30 -5.25
CA TYR A 19 18.30 -5.01 -6.27
C TYR A 19 18.86 -5.23 -7.67
N ALA A 20 18.02 -5.80 -8.55
CA ALA A 20 18.22 -5.78 -9.99
C ALA A 20 16.86 -5.60 -10.70
N LEU A 21 16.89 -5.30 -12.00
CA LEU A 21 15.69 -5.12 -12.82
C LEU A 21 15.92 -5.79 -14.18
N VAL A 22 14.95 -6.59 -14.64
CA VAL A 22 14.94 -7.18 -15.99
C VAL A 22 13.57 -6.89 -16.61
N GLY A 23 13.57 -6.14 -17.73
CA GLY A 23 12.34 -5.58 -18.27
C GLY A 23 11.66 -4.68 -17.23
N GLU A 24 10.43 -5.01 -16.86
CA GLU A 24 9.67 -4.31 -15.82
C GLU A 24 9.64 -5.06 -14.48
N VAL A 25 10.30 -6.22 -14.37
CA VAL A 25 10.25 -7.07 -13.17
C VAL A 25 11.40 -6.73 -12.25
N ASP A 26 11.07 -6.25 -11.06
CA ASP A 26 12.04 -6.06 -9.98
C ASP A 26 12.54 -7.43 -9.51
N LEU A 27 13.84 -7.53 -9.24
CA LEU A 27 14.49 -8.75 -8.76
C LEU A 27 15.25 -8.48 -7.46
N VAL A 28 15.36 -9.51 -6.64
CA VAL A 28 16.29 -9.55 -5.52
C VAL A 28 17.30 -10.66 -5.73
N VAL A 29 18.57 -10.28 -5.77
CA VAL A 29 19.71 -11.19 -5.89
C VAL A 29 20.34 -11.35 -4.52
N VAL A 30 20.47 -12.58 -4.05
CA VAL A 30 21.11 -12.88 -2.77
C VAL A 30 22.15 -13.98 -2.97
N ARG A 31 23.41 -13.66 -2.68
CA ARG A 31 24.46 -14.67 -2.52
C ARG A 31 24.39 -15.22 -1.09
N PHE A 32 24.47 -16.53 -0.93
CA PHE A 32 24.63 -17.17 0.36
C PHE A 32 25.53 -18.40 0.20
N ASP A 33 26.57 -18.46 1.01
CA ASP A 33 27.61 -19.48 0.88
C ASP A 33 28.20 -19.45 -0.56
N ASP A 34 28.17 -20.58 -1.28
CA ASP A 34 28.63 -20.68 -2.67
C ASP A 34 27.48 -20.59 -3.70
N GLU A 35 26.26 -20.29 -3.25
CA GLU A 35 25.06 -20.22 -4.07
C GLU A 35 24.59 -18.77 -4.28
N VAL A 36 23.83 -18.58 -5.36
CA VAL A 36 23.09 -17.34 -5.63
C VAL A 36 21.66 -17.71 -5.99
N SER A 37 20.71 -17.07 -5.31
CA SER A 37 19.29 -17.11 -5.71
C SER A 37 18.89 -15.75 -6.26
N VAL A 38 18.10 -15.78 -7.34
CA VAL A 38 17.43 -14.61 -7.90
C VAL A 38 15.93 -14.84 -7.80
N PHE A 39 15.25 -13.96 -7.06
CA PHE A 39 13.81 -14.02 -6.87
C PHE A 39 13.14 -12.79 -7.45
N TYR A 40 11.81 -12.86 -7.59
CA TYR A 40 10.98 -11.67 -7.68
C TYR A 40 11.28 -10.71 -6.53
N GLY A 41 11.51 -9.45 -6.86
CA GLY A 41 12.09 -8.45 -5.96
C GLY A 41 11.10 -7.78 -5.02
N ARG A 42 9.85 -8.20 -5.00
CA ARG A 42 8.76 -7.57 -4.23
C ARG A 42 8.15 -8.56 -3.26
N CYS A 43 7.98 -8.15 -2.01
CA CYS A 43 7.29 -8.95 -1.00
C CYS A 43 5.85 -9.25 -1.44
N LEU A 44 5.44 -10.52 -1.40
CA LEU A 44 4.08 -10.95 -1.78
C LEU A 44 2.99 -10.36 -0.88
N HIS A 45 3.34 -9.95 0.33
CA HIS A 45 2.41 -9.27 1.22
C HIS A 45 1.91 -7.93 0.64
N ARG A 46 2.81 -6.95 0.42
CA ARG A 46 2.44 -5.57 0.00
C ARG A 46 3.43 -4.88 -0.93
N GLY A 47 4.23 -5.64 -1.67
CA GLY A 47 5.07 -5.09 -2.74
C GLY A 47 6.31 -4.30 -2.30
N ALA A 48 6.71 -4.39 -1.02
CA ALA A 48 7.97 -3.79 -0.56
C ALA A 48 9.17 -4.41 -1.28
N LEU A 49 10.21 -3.63 -1.58
CA LEU A 49 11.43 -4.14 -2.19
C LEU A 49 12.15 -5.09 -1.25
N MET A 50 12.31 -6.35 -1.67
CA MET A 50 13.05 -7.35 -0.90
C MET A 50 14.55 -7.06 -0.86
N ALA A 51 15.05 -6.25 -1.79
CA ALA A 51 16.42 -5.73 -1.76
C ALA A 51 16.68 -4.76 -0.58
N ASP A 52 15.64 -4.11 -0.04
CA ASP A 52 15.73 -3.29 1.18
C ASP A 52 15.52 -4.13 2.45
N GLY A 53 15.32 -5.43 2.30
CA GLY A 53 15.26 -6.40 3.38
C GLY A 53 16.64 -6.79 3.92
N PHE A 54 16.65 -7.86 4.71
CA PHE A 54 17.86 -8.44 5.26
C PHE A 54 17.74 -9.95 5.37
N VAL A 55 18.85 -10.64 5.56
CA VAL A 55 18.84 -12.09 5.79
C VAL A 55 18.99 -12.38 7.28
N SER A 56 18.18 -13.30 7.80
CA SER A 56 18.36 -13.89 9.13
C SER A 56 18.32 -15.41 9.02
N GLY A 57 19.38 -16.06 9.46
CA GLY A 57 19.53 -17.51 9.30
C GLY A 57 19.49 -17.94 7.84
N LYS A 58 18.39 -18.59 7.44
CA LYS A 58 18.17 -19.11 6.08
C LYS A 58 17.07 -18.36 5.33
N ASN A 59 16.56 -17.27 5.90
CA ASN A 59 15.42 -16.53 5.35
C ASN A 59 15.85 -15.14 4.90
N LEU A 60 15.38 -14.77 3.72
CA LEU A 60 15.27 -13.40 3.26
C LEU A 60 14.03 -12.77 3.92
N ILE A 61 14.23 -11.70 4.69
CA ILE A 61 13.20 -11.03 5.49
C ILE A 61 12.92 -9.65 4.93
N CYS A 62 11.63 -9.36 4.70
CA CYS A 62 11.17 -8.04 4.30
C CYS A 62 11.44 -7.02 5.42
N GLY A 63 12.07 -5.88 5.07
CA GLY A 63 12.43 -4.83 6.03
C GLY A 63 11.26 -4.05 6.64
N VAL A 64 10.02 -4.34 6.24
CA VAL A 64 8.82 -3.63 6.72
C VAL A 64 8.08 -4.45 7.77
N HIS A 65 7.42 -5.53 7.37
CA HIS A 65 6.57 -6.36 8.24
C HIS A 65 7.17 -7.74 8.54
N TYR A 66 8.47 -7.92 8.29
CA TYR A 66 9.23 -9.13 8.63
C TYR A 66 8.73 -10.42 7.97
N TRP A 67 7.96 -10.30 6.88
CA TRP A 67 7.57 -11.46 6.07
C TRP A 67 8.82 -12.17 5.56
N ASP A 68 8.85 -13.49 5.71
CA ASP A 68 10.04 -14.30 5.49
C ASP A 68 9.88 -15.20 4.27
N TYR A 69 11.00 -15.44 3.59
CA TYR A 69 11.10 -16.37 2.48
C TYR A 69 12.44 -17.11 2.53
N ARG A 70 12.40 -18.42 2.35
CA ARG A 70 13.55 -19.29 2.29
C ARG A 70 14.52 -18.91 1.16
N LEU A 71 15.82 -18.79 1.45
CA LEU A 71 16.85 -18.45 0.44
C LEU A 71 17.04 -19.52 -0.63
N ASP A 72 16.76 -20.78 -0.30
CA ASP A 72 16.90 -21.93 -1.20
C ASP A 72 15.66 -22.10 -2.10
N SER A 73 14.45 -21.92 -1.57
CA SER A 73 13.20 -22.22 -2.29
C SER A 73 12.28 -21.02 -2.58
N GLY A 74 12.42 -19.91 -1.86
CA GLY A 74 11.49 -18.78 -1.90
C GLY A 74 10.21 -18.99 -1.08
N VAL A 75 9.97 -20.19 -0.51
CA VAL A 75 8.78 -20.50 0.29
C VAL A 75 8.82 -19.76 1.64
N SER A 76 7.72 -19.18 2.10
CA SER A 76 7.66 -18.61 3.46
C SER A 76 7.59 -19.72 4.51
N GLU A 77 8.36 -19.60 5.60
CA GLU A 77 8.27 -20.53 6.74
C GLU A 77 6.99 -20.29 7.55
N TYR A 78 6.53 -19.04 7.62
CA TYR A 78 5.28 -18.67 8.30
C TYR A 78 4.03 -19.08 7.51
N ALA A 79 4.03 -18.87 6.19
CA ALA A 79 2.90 -19.15 5.31
C ALA A 79 3.33 -20.01 4.11
N ASN A 80 3.39 -21.34 4.28
CA ASN A 80 3.99 -22.23 3.28
C ASN A 80 3.28 -22.27 1.92
N ASP A 81 2.05 -21.75 1.82
CA ASP A 81 1.34 -21.57 0.55
C ASP A 81 1.86 -20.37 -0.27
N GLU A 82 2.65 -19.49 0.33
CA GLU A 82 3.31 -18.37 -0.33
C GLU A 82 4.77 -18.70 -0.66
N ALA A 83 5.15 -18.47 -1.92
CA ALA A 83 6.51 -18.63 -2.37
C ALA A 83 6.91 -17.49 -3.32
N LEU A 84 7.97 -16.77 -2.99
CA LEU A 84 8.58 -15.81 -3.91
C LEU A 84 9.02 -16.55 -5.18
N PRO A 85 8.57 -16.13 -6.37
CA PRO A 85 9.03 -16.71 -7.62
C PRO A 85 10.55 -16.69 -7.70
N LYS A 86 11.15 -17.87 -7.85
CA LYS A 86 12.59 -18.06 -8.06
C LYS A 86 12.84 -18.24 -9.56
N PHE A 87 13.75 -17.45 -10.11
CA PHE A 87 14.13 -17.54 -11.52
C PHE A 87 15.42 -18.37 -11.70
N GLN A 88 15.61 -18.93 -12.89
CA GLN A 88 16.86 -19.59 -13.23
C GLN A 88 18.01 -18.59 -13.20
N SER A 89 19.07 -18.94 -12.48
CA SER A 89 20.28 -18.11 -12.40
C SER A 89 21.54 -18.94 -12.34
N TRP A 90 22.62 -18.42 -12.91
CA TRP A 90 23.94 -19.07 -12.89
C TRP A 90 25.06 -18.04 -12.88
N ILE A 91 26.23 -18.49 -12.43
CA ILE A 91 27.45 -17.68 -12.41
C ILE A 91 28.28 -18.04 -13.64
N ASP A 92 28.69 -17.04 -14.41
CA ASP A 92 29.60 -17.20 -15.54
C ASP A 92 30.43 -15.93 -15.72
N ASP A 93 31.74 -16.09 -15.90
CA ASP A 93 32.73 -15.00 -16.01
C ASP A 93 32.59 -13.90 -14.92
N GLY A 94 32.46 -14.34 -13.65
CA GLY A 94 32.33 -13.43 -12.49
C GLY A 94 31.01 -12.66 -12.42
N GLN A 95 30.04 -12.97 -13.27
CA GLN A 95 28.73 -12.33 -13.32
C GLN A 95 27.62 -13.32 -12.97
N VAL A 96 26.58 -12.81 -12.32
CA VAL A 96 25.31 -13.51 -12.10
C VAL A 96 24.39 -13.20 -13.26
N TRP A 97 23.89 -14.27 -13.88
CA TRP A 97 23.05 -14.23 -15.06
C TRP A 97 21.68 -14.83 -14.79
N VAL A 98 20.68 -14.39 -15.54
CA VAL A 98 19.32 -14.93 -15.57
C VAL A 98 18.83 -15.15 -17.00
N ASP A 99 17.78 -15.95 -17.17
CA ASP A 99 17.05 -16.03 -18.44
C ASP A 99 15.96 -14.96 -18.50
N ALA A 100 16.17 -13.93 -19.33
CA ALA A 100 15.19 -12.86 -19.51
C ALA A 100 13.91 -13.32 -20.21
N ASP A 101 13.94 -14.42 -20.97
CA ASP A 101 12.73 -14.96 -21.59
C ASP A 101 11.79 -15.58 -20.53
N GLU A 102 12.35 -16.25 -19.52
CA GLU A 102 11.60 -16.78 -18.36
C GLU A 102 10.93 -15.65 -17.57
N ILE A 103 11.70 -14.61 -17.23
CA ILE A 103 11.19 -13.44 -16.50
C ILE A 103 10.13 -12.71 -17.32
N GLY A 104 10.35 -12.56 -18.63
CA GLY A 104 9.39 -11.93 -19.53
C GLY A 104 8.09 -12.71 -19.66
N ALA A 105 8.14 -14.04 -19.71
CA ALA A 105 6.95 -14.88 -19.71
C ALA A 105 6.17 -14.75 -18.38
N TRP A 106 6.89 -14.80 -17.25
CA TRP A 106 6.28 -14.60 -15.94
C TRP A 106 5.61 -13.21 -15.82
N ALA A 107 6.24 -12.16 -16.37
CA ALA A 107 5.69 -10.81 -16.37
C ALA A 107 4.39 -10.65 -17.18
N GLN A 108 4.21 -11.45 -18.24
CA GLN A 108 2.95 -11.44 -19.01
C GLN A 108 1.79 -11.98 -18.17
N ASP A 109 2.03 -13.02 -17.39
CA ASP A 109 1.05 -13.59 -16.47
C ASP A 109 0.90 -12.78 -15.18
N ASN A 110 1.90 -11.96 -14.84
CA ASN A 110 1.96 -11.14 -13.62
C ASN A 110 2.33 -9.68 -13.98
N PRO A 111 1.39 -8.88 -14.51
CA PRO A 111 1.65 -7.49 -14.88
C PRO A 111 2.12 -6.64 -13.68
N GLN A 112 3.10 -5.78 -13.91
CA GLN A 112 3.75 -5.00 -12.85
C GLN A 112 3.03 -3.66 -12.62
N PRO A 113 2.41 -3.41 -11.45
CA PRO A 113 1.54 -2.25 -11.22
C PRO A 113 2.29 -0.95 -10.86
N PHE A 114 3.57 -0.84 -11.21
CA PHE A 114 4.46 0.23 -10.72
C PHE A 114 4.82 1.24 -11.82
N ASP A 115 4.34 2.47 -11.67
CA ASP A 115 4.81 3.63 -12.44
C ASP A 115 6.10 4.16 -11.79
N ARG A 116 7.25 3.78 -12.33
CA ARG A 116 8.57 4.12 -11.76
C ARG A 116 8.97 5.59 -11.95
N ASP A 117 8.40 6.26 -12.94
CA ASP A 117 8.71 7.67 -13.24
C ASP A 117 7.95 8.63 -12.32
N ALA A 118 6.91 8.14 -11.62
CA ALA A 118 6.21 8.90 -10.61
C ALA A 118 7.06 9.13 -9.34
N TYR A 119 6.73 10.19 -8.60
CA TYR A 119 7.28 10.44 -7.27
C TYR A 119 7.04 9.23 -6.34
N LEU A 120 8.13 8.65 -5.82
CA LEU A 120 8.13 7.40 -5.03
C LEU A 120 7.51 6.21 -5.76
N GLY A 121 7.48 6.21 -7.09
CA GLY A 121 6.90 5.18 -7.93
C GLY A 121 7.47 3.78 -7.68
N LEU A 122 8.79 3.68 -7.50
CA LEU A 122 9.46 2.44 -7.13
C LEU A 122 9.02 1.92 -5.75
N TYR A 123 8.58 2.78 -4.85
CA TYR A 123 8.14 2.45 -3.49
C TYR A 123 6.61 2.55 -3.34
N ALA A 124 5.88 2.56 -4.47
CA ALA A 124 4.44 2.63 -4.45
C ALA A 124 3.89 1.39 -3.75
N ASP A 125 2.95 1.63 -2.85
CA ASP A 125 2.13 0.58 -2.26
C ASP A 125 0.89 0.48 -3.13
N THR A 126 0.78 -0.62 -3.84
CA THR A 126 -0.32 -0.89 -4.78
C THR A 126 -1.46 -1.66 -4.11
N SER A 127 -1.35 -1.95 -2.81
CA SER A 127 -2.47 -2.54 -2.06
C SER A 127 -3.61 -1.53 -1.95
N HIS A 128 -4.84 -2.01 -2.14
CA HIS A 128 -6.03 -1.25 -1.77
C HIS A 128 -6.01 -1.14 -0.24
N GLY A 129 -6.03 0.09 0.29
CA GLY A 129 -5.87 0.35 1.73
C GLY A 129 -6.67 -0.64 2.59
N THR A 130 -6.00 -1.26 3.56
CA THR A 130 -6.59 -2.31 4.39
C THR A 130 -7.32 -1.70 5.60
N GLU A 131 -8.08 -2.53 6.33
CA GLU A 131 -8.71 -2.09 7.58
C GLU A 131 -7.67 -1.64 8.63
N GLU A 132 -6.48 -2.24 8.60
CA GLU A 132 -5.36 -1.89 9.47
C GLU A 132 -4.70 -0.55 9.10
N GLU A 133 -4.78 -0.14 7.83
CA GLU A 133 -4.19 1.11 7.34
C GLU A 133 -5.14 1.96 6.47
N PRO A 134 -6.29 2.41 7.02
CA PRO A 134 -7.37 3.03 6.25
C PRO A 134 -7.01 4.42 5.70
N HIS A 135 -5.92 5.02 6.17
CA HIS A 135 -5.53 6.40 5.86
C HIS A 135 -4.20 6.53 5.10
N ASN A 136 -3.51 5.42 4.79
CA ASN A 136 -2.20 5.46 4.15
C ASN A 136 -2.24 6.17 2.79
N ALA A 137 -3.27 5.91 1.98
CA ALA A 137 -3.46 6.61 0.69
C ALA A 137 -3.61 8.13 0.87
N LEU A 138 -4.35 8.59 1.88
CA LEU A 138 -4.53 10.01 2.17
C LEU A 138 -3.22 10.66 2.64
N ILE A 139 -2.47 9.98 3.51
CA ILE A 139 -1.16 10.45 3.98
C ILE A 139 -0.20 10.61 2.79
N ARG A 140 -0.15 9.62 1.89
CA ARG A 140 0.69 9.69 0.68
C ARG A 140 0.25 10.80 -0.27
N GLN A 141 -1.05 11.01 -0.44
CA GLN A 141 -1.57 12.13 -1.23
C GLN A 141 -1.09 13.47 -0.67
N TYR A 142 -1.20 13.68 0.65
CA TYR A 142 -0.71 14.91 1.28
C TYR A 142 0.81 15.04 1.20
N ALA A 143 1.56 13.96 1.32
CA ALA A 143 3.02 14.00 1.16
C ALA A 143 3.43 14.43 -0.25
N LYS A 144 2.69 13.99 -1.29
CA LYS A 144 2.98 14.31 -2.70
C LYS A 144 2.52 15.71 -3.09
N ASP A 145 1.28 16.04 -2.77
CA ASP A 145 0.60 17.22 -3.32
C ASP A 145 0.44 18.36 -2.30
N GLY A 146 0.78 18.12 -1.05
CA GLY A 146 0.44 19.01 0.05
C GLY A 146 -1.07 19.24 0.10
N LEU A 147 -1.46 20.50 0.25
CA LEU A 147 -2.86 20.94 0.27
C LEU A 147 -3.37 21.40 -1.10
N SER A 148 -2.55 21.31 -2.16
CA SER A 148 -2.90 21.85 -3.48
C SER A 148 -4.11 21.17 -4.13
N LYS A 149 -4.40 19.92 -3.75
CA LYS A 149 -5.52 19.12 -4.29
C LYS A 149 -6.74 19.07 -3.38
N THR A 150 -6.61 19.50 -2.13
CA THR A 150 -7.66 19.40 -1.10
C THR A 150 -8.10 20.76 -0.57
N GLY A 151 -7.41 21.84 -0.95
CA GLY A 151 -7.70 23.21 -0.50
C GLY A 151 -6.97 23.55 0.81
N HIS A 152 -6.98 24.84 1.17
CA HIS A 152 -6.24 25.39 2.32
C HIS A 152 -6.47 24.64 3.65
N HIS A 153 -7.64 24.03 3.84
CA HIS A 153 -7.99 23.32 5.07
C HIS A 153 -7.79 21.80 5.01
N GLY A 154 -7.34 21.25 3.87
CA GLY A 154 -7.34 19.81 3.64
C GLY A 154 -8.76 19.26 3.39
N LYS A 155 -8.88 17.93 3.33
CA LYS A 155 -10.19 17.27 3.19
C LYS A 155 -11.03 17.56 4.43
N VAL A 156 -12.12 18.29 4.24
CA VAL A 156 -13.11 18.55 5.28
C VAL A 156 -14.26 17.57 5.08
N GLU A 157 -14.59 16.81 6.12
CA GLU A 157 -15.80 15.98 6.13
C GLU A 157 -16.84 16.63 7.05
N ALA A 158 -18.12 16.34 6.82
CA ALA A 158 -19.15 16.81 7.73
C ALA A 158 -18.85 16.25 9.13
N MET A 159 -18.92 17.11 10.16
CA MET A 159 -18.95 16.65 11.54
C MET A 159 -20.19 15.76 11.68
N GLY A 160 -20.00 14.43 11.64
CA GLY A 160 -21.07 13.49 11.90
C GLY A 160 -21.49 13.58 13.35
N VAL A 161 -22.79 13.43 13.62
CA VAL A 161 -23.28 13.17 14.98
C VAL A 161 -23.00 11.70 15.29
N PRO A 162 -22.32 11.35 16.40
CA PRO A 162 -22.15 9.96 16.80
C PRO A 162 -23.50 9.24 16.83
N ARG A 163 -23.57 8.00 16.33
CA ARG A 163 -24.84 7.26 16.21
C ARG A 163 -25.58 7.06 17.54
N GLY A 164 -24.86 7.07 18.66
CA GLY A 164 -25.45 7.05 20.00
C GLY A 164 -26.24 8.31 20.37
N ASP A 165 -26.00 9.41 19.67
CA ASP A 165 -26.53 10.75 19.95
C ASP A 165 -27.58 11.19 18.90
N LEU A 166 -27.92 10.32 17.94
CA LEU A 166 -29.00 10.55 16.99
C LEU A 166 -30.34 10.01 17.54
N PRO A 167 -31.47 10.73 17.35
CA PRO A 167 -32.79 10.21 17.69
C PRO A 167 -33.05 8.92 16.92
N LYS A 168 -33.41 7.86 17.63
CA LYS A 168 -33.86 6.61 17.02
C LYS A 168 -35.31 6.77 16.59
N TRP A 169 -35.75 5.91 15.68
CA TRP A 169 -37.16 5.84 15.29
C TRP A 169 -38.10 5.62 16.49
N ASP A 170 -37.62 4.93 17.53
CA ASP A 170 -38.34 4.72 18.77
C ASP A 170 -38.37 5.96 19.69
N ASP A 171 -37.50 6.94 19.45
CA ASP A 171 -37.43 8.21 20.21
C ASP A 171 -38.34 9.30 19.60
N ILE A 172 -38.88 9.06 18.39
CA ILE A 172 -39.74 10.01 17.69
C ILE A 172 -41.21 9.69 17.99
N GLN A 173 -41.82 10.45 18.90
CA GLN A 173 -43.28 10.46 19.04
C GLN A 173 -43.89 11.57 18.17
N ILE A 174 -44.64 11.18 17.14
CA ILE A 174 -45.51 12.10 16.40
C ILE A 174 -46.90 12.02 17.02
N LEU A 175 -47.31 13.08 17.74
CA LEU A 175 -48.66 13.17 18.27
C LEU A 175 -49.63 13.58 17.15
N THR A 176 -50.81 12.97 17.14
CA THR A 176 -51.88 13.35 16.21
C THR A 176 -52.22 14.83 16.38
N ALA A 177 -52.03 15.61 15.30
CA ALA A 177 -52.18 17.08 15.16
C ALA A 177 -50.90 17.96 15.25
N GLN A 178 -49.69 17.42 15.47
CA GLN A 178 -48.46 18.24 15.47
C GLN A 178 -48.04 18.81 14.09
N LEU A 179 -48.64 18.32 13.00
CA LEU A 179 -48.46 18.89 11.65
C LEU A 179 -49.65 19.76 11.21
N HIS A 180 -50.30 20.48 12.14
CA HIS A 180 -51.40 21.38 11.80
C HIS A 180 -50.95 22.61 10.97
N LYS A 181 -49.70 23.06 11.15
CA LYS A 181 -49.04 24.03 10.26
C LYS A 181 -47.77 23.43 9.71
N ALA A 182 -47.63 23.43 8.39
CA ALA A 182 -46.39 23.09 7.74
C ALA A 182 -45.30 24.10 8.14
N PRO A 183 -44.03 23.66 8.30
CA PRO A 183 -42.92 24.57 8.48
C PRO A 183 -42.80 25.53 7.29
N LEU A 184 -42.26 26.73 7.55
CA LEU A 184 -41.96 27.69 6.49
C LEU A 184 -40.80 27.16 5.64
N LEU A 185 -40.85 27.45 4.33
CA LEU A 185 -39.80 27.10 3.39
C LEU A 185 -38.64 28.11 3.47
N ASP A 186 -37.48 27.72 2.94
CA ASP A 186 -36.19 28.43 3.08
C ASP A 186 -36.22 29.91 2.65
N ASP A 187 -37.16 30.27 1.77
CA ASP A 187 -37.34 31.59 1.19
C ASP A 187 -38.29 32.50 1.98
N HIS A 188 -38.89 32.00 3.06
CA HIS A 188 -39.84 32.78 3.84
C HIS A 188 -39.11 33.76 4.80
N PRO A 189 -39.40 35.07 4.74
CA PRO A 189 -38.75 36.05 5.62
C PRO A 189 -39.13 35.83 7.09
N VAL A 190 -38.15 35.92 7.98
CA VAL A 190 -38.31 35.83 9.44
C VAL A 190 -37.88 37.13 10.11
N GLY A 191 -38.63 37.58 11.11
CA GLY A 191 -38.28 38.75 11.91
C GLY A 191 -37.17 38.40 12.91
N THR A 192 -36.17 39.27 13.04
CA THR A 192 -35.03 39.11 13.97
C THR A 192 -35.19 39.92 15.25
N ASP A 193 -36.39 40.44 15.52
CA ASP A 193 -36.64 41.33 16.64
C ASP A 193 -36.68 40.56 17.96
N VAL A 194 -36.07 41.14 19.00
CA VAL A 194 -36.08 40.59 20.35
C VAL A 194 -37.27 41.18 21.11
N VAL A 195 -38.19 40.34 21.56
CA VAL A 195 -39.33 40.72 22.40
C VAL A 195 -39.06 40.24 23.83
N ILE A 196 -38.85 41.16 24.76
CA ILE A 196 -38.78 40.84 26.19
C ILE A 196 -40.22 40.85 26.74
N GLY A 197 -40.71 39.68 27.14
CA GLY A 197 -42.06 39.52 27.67
C GLY A 197 -42.24 40.16 29.05
N PRO A 198 -43.48 40.53 29.44
CA PRO A 198 -43.77 41.26 30.68
C PRO A 198 -43.44 40.51 31.98
N ASN A 199 -43.13 39.20 31.92
CA ASN A 199 -42.76 38.38 33.08
C ASN A 199 -41.27 37.99 33.09
N ALA A 200 -40.42 38.60 32.27
CA ALA A 200 -38.98 38.41 32.35
C ALA A 200 -38.44 39.12 33.61
N GLN A 201 -38.20 38.36 34.69
CA GLN A 201 -37.38 38.76 35.83
C GLN A 201 -35.97 38.21 35.67
#